data_AF-A0A2M9CMZ7-F1
#
_entry.id   AF-A0A2M9CMZ7-F1
#
_cell.length_a   1.000
_cell.length_b   1.000
_cell.length_c   1.000
_cell.angle_alpha   90.00
_cell.angle_beta   90.00
_cell.angle_gamma   90.00
#
_symmetry.space_group_name_H-M   'P 1'
#
loop_
_entity.id
_entity.type
_entity.pdbx_description
1 polymer ?
#
loop_
_entity_poly.entity_id
_entity_poly.type
_entity_poly.pdbx_seq_one_letter_code
_entity_poly.pdbx_strand_id
1 'polypeptide(L)'
;MNSIRTAARRVREQDAGLTLVELIIYSLLLSVIVAIGGGMLISSITTQRDVTRITTATSDGQVVASSVEEGIRNAGGSTPISVASNSFGQVLKSRTAKVTQAGAVTWECRAWFHRFTGEVYTRRSATAVPTPATAGDLAGWTLLAQGVTLAPGQTAIFQSTGSTAAPKVRVVFDIAGTDTAPVRIDTDIAALKTPTTGTAPASCA
;
A
#
# COMPACT_ATOMS: atom_id res chain seq x y z
N MET A 1 23.39 -78.41 17.09
CA MET A 1 24.03 -77.29 17.82
C MET A 1 25.21 -76.61 17.10
N ASN A 2 25.52 -76.92 15.83
CA ASN A 2 26.63 -76.27 15.08
C ASN A 2 26.23 -75.05 14.22
N SER A 3 24.94 -74.78 14.01
CA SER A 3 24.46 -73.67 13.18
C SER A 3 24.51 -72.29 13.88
N ILE A 4 24.49 -72.26 15.22
CA ILE A 4 24.47 -71.02 16.00
C ILE A 4 25.87 -70.36 16.06
N ARG A 5 26.95 -71.14 15.98
CA ARG A 5 28.33 -70.61 16.04
C ARG A 5 28.76 -69.86 14.78
N THR A 6 28.15 -70.16 13.63
CA THR A 6 28.43 -69.48 12.36
C THR A 6 27.71 -68.14 12.25
N ALA A 7 26.53 -67.99 12.86
CA ALA A 7 25.77 -66.75 12.87
C ALA A 7 26.43 -65.67 13.75
N ALA A 8 26.97 -66.06 14.91
CA ALA A 8 27.65 -65.14 15.82
C ALA A 8 28.95 -64.53 15.25
N ARG A 9 29.61 -65.22 14.31
CA ARG A 9 30.85 -64.72 13.69
C ARG A 9 30.59 -63.65 12.62
N ARG A 10 29.47 -63.73 11.88
CA ARG A 10 29.11 -62.71 10.88
C ARG A 10 28.70 -61.37 11.49
N VAL A 11 28.08 -61.39 12.68
CA VAL A 11 27.69 -60.15 13.36
C VAL A 11 28.91 -59.37 13.86
N ARG A 12 30.00 -60.06 14.22
CA ARG A 12 31.22 -59.43 14.77
C ARG A 12 32.19 -58.89 13.70
N GLU A 13 32.06 -59.33 12.45
CA GLU A 13 32.81 -58.78 11.31
C GLU A 13 32.18 -57.51 10.71
N GLN A 14 31.01 -57.09 11.22
CA GLN A 14 30.35 -55.84 10.80
C GLN A 14 30.66 -54.64 11.71
N ASP A 15 31.43 -54.82 12.78
CA ASP A 15 31.97 -53.73 13.60
C ASP A 15 33.22 -53.11 12.94
N ALA A 16 33.14 -52.80 11.64
CA ALA A 16 34.10 -51.92 10.99
C ALA A 16 33.86 -50.51 11.54
N GLY A 17 34.55 -50.18 12.64
CA GLY A 17 34.45 -48.88 13.29
C GLY A 17 34.71 -47.74 12.30
N LEU A 18 33.84 -46.74 12.32
CA LEU A 18 34.00 -45.50 11.55
C LEU A 18 35.40 -44.95 11.80
N THR A 19 36.17 -44.81 10.73
CA THR A 19 37.50 -44.21 10.83
C THR A 19 37.36 -42.72 11.15
N LEU A 20 38.29 -42.15 11.92
CA LEU A 20 38.24 -40.73 12.29
C LEU A 20 38.21 -39.81 11.06
N VAL A 21 38.91 -40.20 10.00
CA VAL A 21 38.92 -39.49 8.71
C VAL A 21 37.54 -39.51 8.02
N GLU A 22 36.82 -40.62 8.10
CA GLU A 22 35.49 -40.78 7.51
C GLU A 22 34.44 -39.90 8.22
N LEU A 23 34.50 -39.79 9.55
CA LEU A 23 33.67 -38.84 10.32
C LEU A 23 33.96 -37.38 9.95
N ILE A 24 35.24 -37.02 9.73
CA ILE A 24 35.60 -35.68 9.27
C ILE A 24 35.00 -35.40 7.88
N ILE A 25 35.15 -36.33 6.93
CA ILE A 25 34.59 -36.19 5.59
C ILE A 25 33.07 -36.03 5.65
N TYR A 26 32.37 -36.84 6.45
CA TYR A 26 30.92 -36.71 6.61
C TYR A 26 30.50 -35.39 7.24
N SER A 27 31.23 -34.90 8.25
CA SER A 27 30.94 -33.60 8.86
C SER A 27 31.14 -32.43 7.89
N LEU A 28 32.16 -32.51 7.02
CA LEU A 28 32.41 -31.52 5.96
C LEU A 28 31.31 -31.56 4.90
N LEU A 29 30.94 -32.75 4.42
CA LEU A 29 29.85 -32.92 3.45
C LEU A 29 28.51 -32.45 4.01
N LEU A 30 28.19 -32.78 5.26
CA LEU A 30 26.99 -32.32 5.95
C LEU A 30 26.96 -30.79 6.05
N SER A 31 28.09 -30.17 6.39
CA SER A 31 28.21 -28.72 6.48
C SER A 31 27.93 -28.03 5.14
N VAL A 32 28.41 -28.62 4.02
CA VAL A 32 28.11 -28.12 2.68
C VAL A 32 26.62 -28.22 2.36
N ILE A 33 25.97 -29.36 2.66
CA ILE A 33 24.53 -29.54 2.44
C ILE A 33 23.72 -28.54 3.26
N VAL A 34 24.07 -28.36 4.54
CA VAL A 34 23.40 -27.40 5.42
C VAL A 34 23.61 -25.97 4.94
N ALA A 35 24.80 -25.61 4.44
CA ALA A 35 25.06 -24.29 3.87
C ALA A 35 24.19 -24.01 2.63
N ILE A 36 24.05 -24.99 1.73
CA ILE A 36 23.19 -24.89 0.54
C ILE A 36 21.72 -24.76 0.98
N GLY A 37 21.25 -25.67 1.83
CA GLY A 37 19.87 -25.65 2.33
C GLY A 37 19.53 -24.38 3.11
N GLY A 38 20.47 -23.91 3.95
CA GLY A 38 20.35 -22.66 4.71
C GLY A 38 20.30 -21.43 3.80
N GLY A 39 21.14 -21.38 2.78
CA GLY A 39 21.12 -20.31 1.77
C GLY A 39 19.79 -20.26 1.02
N MET A 40 19.25 -21.41 0.60
CA MET A 40 17.95 -21.50 -0.06
C MET A 40 16.81 -21.04 0.85
N LEU A 41 16.85 -21.42 2.13
CA LEU A 41 15.84 -21.01 3.11
C LEU A 41 15.85 -19.49 3.34
N ILE A 42 17.03 -18.89 3.50
CA ILE A 42 17.19 -17.44 3.67
C ILE A 42 16.63 -16.71 2.44
N SER A 43 17.00 -17.14 1.23
CA SER A 43 16.51 -16.55 -0.02
C SER A 43 14.99 -16.66 -0.16
N SER A 44 14.40 -17.78 0.26
CA SER A 44 12.95 -17.97 0.25
C SER A 44 12.25 -17.01 1.21
N ILE A 45 12.79 -16.81 2.42
CA ILE A 45 12.22 -15.89 3.42
C ILE A 45 12.31 -14.43 2.96
N THR A 46 13.44 -14.02 2.37
CA THR A 46 13.59 -12.64 1.85
C THR A 46 12.62 -12.40 0.70
N THR A 47 12.52 -13.33 -0.24
CA THR A 47 11.58 -13.22 -1.36
C THR A 47 10.12 -13.11 -0.89
N GLN A 48 9.71 -13.92 0.08
CA GLN A 48 8.36 -13.85 0.63
C GLN A 48 8.06 -12.50 1.30
N ARG A 49 9.04 -11.95 2.03
CA ARG A 49 8.92 -10.61 2.64
C ARG A 49 8.76 -9.54 1.58
N ASP A 50 9.55 -9.59 0.52
CA ASP A 50 9.50 -8.60 -0.55
C ASP A 50 8.17 -8.65 -1.31
N VAL A 51 7.72 -9.85 -1.68
CA VAL A 51 6.41 -10.05 -2.33
C VAL A 51 5.28 -9.54 -1.43
N THR A 52 5.34 -9.83 -0.13
CA THR A 52 4.33 -9.36 0.83
C THR A 52 4.31 -7.84 0.89
N ARG A 53 5.48 -7.20 1.01
CA ARG A 53 5.56 -5.73 1.09
C ARG A 53 5.07 -5.05 -0.18
N ILE A 54 5.48 -5.53 -1.35
CA ILE A 54 5.00 -5.02 -2.65
C ILE A 54 3.48 -5.18 -2.78
N THR A 55 2.95 -6.33 -2.33
CA THR A 55 1.52 -6.61 -2.36
C THR A 55 0.76 -5.63 -1.46
N THR A 56 1.19 -5.44 -0.22
CA THR A 56 0.59 -4.47 0.71
C THR A 56 0.66 -3.05 0.15
N ALA A 57 1.83 -2.62 -0.34
CA ALA A 57 2.01 -1.30 -0.92
C ALA A 57 1.09 -1.07 -2.13
N THR A 58 0.94 -2.08 -2.99
CA THR A 58 0.01 -2.05 -4.12
C THR A 58 -1.44 -1.93 -3.63
N SER A 59 -1.86 -2.76 -2.67
CA SER A 59 -3.21 -2.72 -2.12
C SER A 59 -3.53 -1.35 -1.50
N ASP A 60 -2.64 -0.81 -0.68
CA ASP A 60 -2.80 0.50 -0.04
C ASP A 60 -2.87 1.62 -1.09
N GLY A 61 -2.00 1.57 -2.10
CA GLY A 61 -2.01 2.51 -3.23
C GLY A 61 -3.32 2.47 -4.02
N GLN A 62 -3.87 1.28 -4.27
CA GLN A 62 -5.16 1.10 -4.94
C GLN A 62 -6.34 1.57 -4.07
N VAL A 63 -6.28 1.39 -2.75
CA VAL A 63 -7.28 1.95 -1.82
C VAL A 63 -7.30 3.47 -1.89
N VAL A 64 -6.13 4.13 -1.91
CA VAL A 64 -6.04 5.58 -2.08
C VAL A 64 -6.60 6.01 -3.44
N ALA A 65 -6.14 5.39 -4.53
CA ALA A 65 -6.56 5.73 -5.90
C ALA A 65 -8.08 5.57 -6.10
N SER A 66 -8.64 4.44 -5.69
CA SER A 66 -10.08 4.15 -5.81
C SER A 66 -10.92 5.07 -4.94
N SER A 67 -10.46 5.40 -3.72
CA SER A 67 -11.14 6.34 -2.84
C SER A 67 -11.25 7.74 -3.48
N VAL A 68 -10.14 8.24 -4.03
CA VAL A 68 -10.11 9.52 -4.75
C VAL A 68 -10.99 9.44 -6.00
N GLU A 69 -10.87 8.37 -6.79
CA GLU A 69 -11.65 8.18 -8.01
C GLU A 69 -13.16 8.22 -7.76
N GLU A 70 -13.65 7.50 -6.76
CA GLU A 70 -15.07 7.48 -6.40
C GLU A 70 -15.59 8.88 -6.05
N GLY A 71 -14.82 9.64 -5.28
CA GLY A 71 -15.22 10.97 -4.85
C GLY A 71 -15.12 12.03 -5.95
N ILE A 72 -14.12 11.93 -6.83
CA ILE A 72 -13.90 12.86 -7.94
C ILE A 72 -14.83 12.57 -9.11
N ARG A 73 -15.09 11.31 -9.47
CA ARG A 73 -16.04 10.96 -10.54
C ARG A 73 -17.43 11.53 -10.28
N ASN A 74 -17.84 11.56 -9.02
CA ASN A 74 -19.14 12.07 -8.58
C ASN A 74 -19.09 13.55 -8.15
N ALA A 75 -18.01 14.27 -8.47
CA ALA A 75 -17.88 15.68 -8.12
C ALA A 75 -18.79 16.58 -8.97
N GLY A 76 -19.32 17.65 -8.38
CA GLY A 76 -20.21 18.58 -9.07
C GLY A 76 -20.50 19.86 -8.30
N GLY A 77 -20.92 20.92 -8.99
CA GLY A 77 -21.08 22.27 -8.42
C GLY A 77 -20.31 23.32 -9.20
N SER A 78 -20.33 24.57 -8.70
CA SER A 78 -19.55 25.68 -9.23
C SER A 78 -18.05 25.56 -8.91
N THR A 79 -17.70 24.94 -7.78
CA THR A 79 -16.31 24.64 -7.39
C THR A 79 -16.22 23.17 -6.94
N PRO A 80 -16.27 22.22 -7.90
CA PRO A 80 -16.42 20.79 -7.59
C PRO A 80 -15.17 20.17 -6.96
N ILE A 81 -14.00 20.75 -7.24
CA ILE A 81 -12.69 20.24 -6.80
C ILE A 81 -11.82 21.43 -6.40
N SER A 82 -11.07 21.29 -5.31
CA SER A 82 -10.01 22.24 -4.92
C SER A 82 -8.82 21.48 -4.36
N VAL A 83 -7.62 22.00 -4.61
CA VAL A 83 -6.37 21.49 -4.05
C VAL A 83 -5.71 22.64 -3.31
N ALA A 84 -5.27 22.39 -2.08
CA ALA A 84 -4.53 23.34 -1.27
C ALA A 84 -3.35 22.64 -0.60
N SER A 85 -2.29 23.38 -0.30
CA SER A 85 -1.14 22.90 0.45
C SER A 85 -0.70 23.93 1.48
N ASN A 86 -0.06 23.44 2.53
CA ASN A 86 0.61 24.24 3.55
C ASN A 86 1.92 23.53 3.93
N SER A 87 2.60 23.98 5.00
CA SER A 87 3.85 23.33 5.46
C SER A 87 3.64 21.93 6.06
N PHE A 88 2.42 21.56 6.42
CA PHE A 88 2.09 20.28 7.03
C PHE A 88 1.76 19.20 6.00
N GLY A 89 1.17 19.59 4.86
CA GLY A 89 0.85 18.67 3.78
C GLY A 89 -0.01 19.28 2.69
N GLN A 90 -0.64 18.40 1.92
CA GLN A 90 -1.50 18.73 0.80
C GLN A 90 -2.89 18.14 0.98
N VAL A 91 -3.94 18.93 0.75
CA VAL A 91 -5.32 18.48 0.75
C VAL A 91 -5.94 18.59 -0.64
N LEU A 92 -6.61 17.53 -1.06
CA LEU A 92 -7.57 17.51 -2.16
C LEU A 92 -8.97 17.50 -1.54
N LYS A 93 -9.86 18.38 -2.00
CA LYS A 93 -11.25 18.43 -1.55
C LYS A 93 -12.17 18.35 -2.76
N SER A 94 -13.26 17.60 -2.63
CA SER A 94 -14.31 17.50 -3.64
C SER A 94 -15.70 17.64 -3.03
N ARG A 95 -16.60 18.25 -3.80
CA ARG A 95 -18.04 18.27 -3.50
C ARG A 95 -18.69 17.13 -4.26
N THR A 96 -19.03 16.06 -3.54
CA THR A 96 -19.44 14.78 -4.13
C THR A 96 -20.95 14.56 -3.96
N ALA A 97 -21.62 14.19 -5.04
CA ALA A 97 -23.03 13.84 -5.01
C ALA A 97 -23.24 12.47 -4.34
N LYS A 98 -24.28 12.37 -3.52
CA LYS A 98 -24.73 11.16 -2.85
C LYS A 98 -26.23 10.98 -3.06
N VAL A 99 -26.62 9.79 -3.48
CA VAL A 99 -28.04 9.43 -3.59
C VAL A 99 -28.51 8.84 -2.26
N THR A 100 -29.59 9.37 -1.71
CA THR A 100 -30.25 8.81 -0.52
C THR A 100 -31.03 7.54 -0.88
N GLN A 101 -31.42 6.74 0.11
CA GLN A 101 -32.25 5.55 -0.14
C GLN A 101 -33.60 5.89 -0.82
N ALA A 102 -34.10 7.10 -0.61
CA ALA A 102 -35.32 7.61 -1.27
C ALA A 102 -35.08 8.13 -2.69
N GLY A 103 -33.87 7.99 -3.25
CA GLY A 103 -33.52 8.47 -4.59
C GLY A 103 -33.22 9.97 -4.69
N ALA A 104 -33.28 10.72 -3.58
CA ALA A 104 -32.93 12.14 -3.58
C ALA A 104 -31.41 12.36 -3.61
N VAL A 105 -30.94 13.27 -4.45
CA VAL A 105 -29.54 13.69 -4.54
C VAL A 105 -29.23 14.69 -3.43
N THR A 106 -28.23 14.37 -2.62
CA THR A 106 -27.64 15.19 -1.56
C THR A 106 -26.15 15.38 -1.85
N TRP A 107 -25.50 16.36 -1.23
CA TRP A 107 -24.06 16.57 -1.43
C TRP A 107 -23.29 16.45 -0.12
N GLU A 108 -22.08 15.92 -0.21
CA GLU A 108 -21.13 15.86 0.89
C GLU A 108 -19.75 16.35 0.42
N CYS A 109 -18.98 16.90 1.35
CA CYS A 109 -17.57 17.16 1.13
C CYS A 109 -16.76 15.89 1.40
N ARG A 110 -15.95 15.50 0.43
CA ARG A 110 -14.91 14.50 0.60
C ARG A 110 -13.56 15.18 0.51
N ALA A 111 -12.62 14.77 1.36
CA ALA A 111 -11.28 15.30 1.35
C ALA A 111 -10.27 14.17 1.50
N TRP A 112 -9.11 14.35 0.90
CA TRP A 112 -7.93 13.51 1.06
C TRP A 112 -6.76 14.39 1.44
N PHE A 113 -6.04 14.01 2.48
CA PHE A 113 -4.90 14.77 2.98
C PHE A 113 -3.65 13.91 2.93
N HIS A 114 -2.65 14.33 2.18
CA HIS A 114 -1.31 13.78 2.23
C HIS A 114 -0.48 14.62 3.21
N ARG A 115 -0.01 13.98 4.27
CA ARG A 115 0.97 14.56 5.18
C ARG A 115 2.35 14.37 4.59
N PHE A 116 3.22 15.39 4.66
CA PHE A 116 4.58 15.28 4.09
C PHE A 116 5.48 14.26 4.78
N THR A 117 5.06 13.70 5.92
CA THR A 117 5.70 12.56 6.58
C THR A 117 5.31 11.20 5.96
N GLY A 118 4.35 11.17 5.04
CA GLY A 118 4.06 10.01 4.19
C GLY A 118 2.73 9.31 4.43
N GLU A 119 1.85 9.87 5.26
CA GLU A 119 0.52 9.33 5.50
C GLU A 119 -0.52 9.99 4.57
N VAL A 120 -1.47 9.19 4.09
CA VAL A 120 -2.63 9.67 3.35
C VAL A 120 -3.89 9.37 4.14
N TYR A 121 -4.69 10.40 4.36
CA TYR A 121 -5.95 10.34 5.10
C TYR A 121 -7.13 10.68 4.21
N THR A 122 -8.32 10.26 4.60
CA THR A 122 -9.60 10.70 4.02
C THR A 122 -10.56 11.19 5.09
N ARG A 123 -11.45 12.11 4.71
CA ARG A 123 -12.54 12.59 5.56
C ARG A 123 -13.77 12.88 4.73
N ARG A 124 -14.94 12.58 5.31
CA ARG A 124 -16.25 12.97 4.78
C ARG A 124 -16.90 13.94 5.74
N SER A 125 -17.61 14.93 5.21
CA SER A 125 -18.24 15.98 6.01
C SER A 125 -19.45 16.57 5.29
N ALA A 126 -20.47 16.99 6.02
CA ALA A 126 -21.59 17.77 5.47
C ALA A 126 -21.22 19.24 5.22
N THR A 127 -20.11 19.71 5.80
CA THR A 127 -19.61 21.09 5.70
C THR A 127 -18.21 21.12 5.12
N ALA A 128 -17.73 22.32 4.77
CA ALA A 128 -16.36 22.55 4.32
C ALA A 128 -15.34 21.91 5.28
N VAL A 129 -14.31 21.30 4.71
CA VAL A 129 -13.25 20.63 5.46
C VAL A 129 -12.02 21.55 5.48
N PRO A 130 -11.60 22.06 6.65
CA PRO A 130 -10.40 22.89 6.72
C PRO A 130 -9.15 22.08 6.35
N THR A 131 -8.14 22.75 5.80
CA THR A 131 -6.84 22.12 5.52
C THR A 131 -6.13 21.85 6.85
N PRO A 132 -5.82 20.58 7.19
CA PRO A 132 -5.06 20.28 8.41
C PRO A 132 -3.73 21.01 8.45
N ALA A 133 -3.39 21.63 9.59
CA ALA A 133 -2.12 22.33 9.81
C ALA A 133 -1.27 21.66 10.91
N THR A 134 -1.90 20.86 11.75
CA THR A 134 -1.28 20.14 12.86
C THR A 134 -1.79 18.70 12.94
N ALA A 135 -1.11 17.85 13.72
CA ALA A 135 -1.57 16.48 13.96
C ALA A 135 -2.93 16.42 14.69
N GLY A 136 -3.27 17.43 15.50
CA GLY A 136 -4.57 17.53 16.17
C GLY A 136 -5.74 17.72 15.20
N ASP A 137 -5.50 18.39 14.07
CA ASP A 137 -6.53 18.62 13.03
C ASP A 137 -6.93 17.34 12.28
N LEU A 138 -6.12 16.28 12.43
CA LEU A 138 -6.40 14.96 11.88
C LEU A 138 -7.39 14.14 12.72
N ALA A 139 -7.89 14.69 13.84
CA ALA A 139 -8.98 14.08 14.57
C ALA A 139 -10.21 13.87 13.67
N GLY A 140 -10.71 12.64 13.58
CA GLY A 140 -11.83 12.26 12.72
C GLY A 140 -11.48 12.04 11.24
N TRP A 141 -10.20 12.07 10.88
CA TRP A 141 -9.72 11.59 9.59
C TRP A 141 -9.40 10.10 9.67
N THR A 142 -9.68 9.37 8.58
CA THR A 142 -9.36 7.95 8.45
C THR A 142 -8.06 7.80 7.69
N LEU A 143 -7.09 7.08 8.26
CA LEU A 143 -5.85 6.74 7.56
C LEU A 143 -6.14 5.73 6.44
N LEU A 144 -5.64 6.00 5.23
CA LEU A 144 -5.77 5.12 4.07
C LEU A 144 -4.46 4.38 3.75
N ALA A 145 -3.32 5.08 3.84
CA ALA A 145 -2.02 4.53 3.50
C ALA A 145 -0.90 5.25 4.25
N GLN A 146 0.25 4.59 4.36
CA GLN A 146 1.50 5.12 4.91
C GLN A 146 2.66 4.86 3.96
N GLY A 147 3.78 5.54 4.16
CA GLY A 147 4.97 5.39 3.31
C GLY A 147 4.78 5.98 1.91
N VAL A 148 3.86 6.93 1.76
CA VAL A 148 3.54 7.60 0.50
C VAL A 148 4.46 8.80 0.29
N THR A 149 5.24 8.78 -0.79
CA THR A 149 6.17 9.84 -1.16
C THR A 149 5.81 10.45 -2.51
N LEU A 150 6.31 11.66 -2.76
CA LEU A 150 6.23 12.25 -4.09
C LEU A 150 7.00 11.38 -5.08
N ALA A 151 6.38 11.10 -6.23
CA ALA A 151 7.08 10.47 -7.34
C ALA A 151 8.18 11.42 -7.88
N PRO A 152 9.30 10.90 -8.42
CA PRO A 152 10.35 11.71 -9.03
C PRO A 152 9.80 12.70 -10.06
N GLY A 153 10.24 13.95 -9.94
CA GLY A 153 9.80 15.06 -10.80
C GLY A 153 8.42 15.64 -10.44
N GLN A 154 7.74 15.12 -9.42
CA GLN A 154 6.47 15.68 -8.92
C GLN A 154 6.71 16.62 -7.74
N THR A 155 5.95 17.71 -7.70
CA THR A 155 5.94 18.67 -6.58
C THR A 155 4.74 18.48 -5.65
N ALA A 156 3.78 17.66 -6.06
CA ALA A 156 2.51 17.42 -5.38
C ALA A 156 1.93 16.05 -5.78
N ILE A 157 1.24 15.40 -4.84
CA ILE A 157 0.52 14.13 -5.11
C ILE A 157 -0.77 14.40 -5.85
N PHE A 158 -1.52 15.42 -5.42
CA PHE A 158 -2.78 15.81 -6.04
C PHE A 158 -2.56 17.01 -6.95
N GLN A 159 -2.93 16.88 -8.22
CA GLN A 159 -2.77 17.96 -9.19
C GLN A 159 -4.10 18.19 -9.90
N SER A 160 -4.64 19.40 -9.83
CA SER A 160 -5.82 19.73 -10.62
C SER A 160 -5.37 20.06 -12.05
N THR A 161 -5.82 19.26 -13.02
CA THR A 161 -5.34 19.29 -14.42
C THR A 161 -6.47 19.63 -15.42
N GLY A 162 -7.58 20.20 -14.96
CA GLY A 162 -8.76 20.52 -15.78
C GLY A 162 -9.30 21.94 -15.58
N SER A 163 -10.47 22.22 -16.16
CA SER A 163 -11.20 23.47 -15.97
C SER A 163 -12.39 23.28 -15.04
N THR A 164 -12.99 24.36 -14.54
CA THR A 164 -14.20 24.26 -13.70
C THR A 164 -15.36 23.53 -14.40
N ALA A 165 -15.46 23.61 -15.73
CA ALA A 165 -16.49 22.94 -16.52
C ALA A 165 -16.19 21.46 -16.83
N ALA A 166 -14.91 21.06 -16.79
CA ALA A 166 -14.43 19.70 -17.01
C ALA A 166 -13.26 19.41 -16.05
N PRO A 167 -13.54 19.29 -14.75
CA PRO A 167 -12.49 19.24 -13.74
C PRO A 167 -11.84 17.86 -13.76
N LYS A 168 -10.51 17.87 -13.66
CA LYS A 168 -9.66 16.67 -13.64
C LYS A 168 -8.68 16.75 -12.49
N VAL A 169 -8.35 15.59 -11.94
CA VAL A 169 -7.31 15.43 -10.93
C VAL A 169 -6.37 14.33 -11.39
N ARG A 170 -5.09 14.66 -11.47
CA ARG A 170 -4.02 13.68 -11.55
C ARG A 170 -3.55 13.34 -10.14
N VAL A 171 -3.43 12.06 -9.85
CA VAL A 171 -2.93 11.53 -8.58
C VAL A 171 -1.66 10.75 -8.89
N VAL A 172 -0.51 11.25 -8.44
CA VAL A 172 0.80 10.62 -8.69
C VAL A 172 1.60 10.51 -7.40
N PHE A 173 1.94 9.29 -7.01
CA PHE A 173 2.78 9.05 -5.84
C PHE A 173 3.51 7.71 -5.92
N ASP A 174 4.54 7.60 -5.11
CA ASP A 174 5.21 6.34 -4.80
C ASP A 174 4.78 5.87 -3.41
N ILE A 175 4.65 4.56 -3.21
CA ILE A 175 4.44 3.95 -1.90
C ILE A 175 5.53 2.90 -1.64
N ALA A 176 6.08 2.91 -0.43
CA ALA A 176 7.19 2.06 -0.04
C ALA A 176 6.85 0.56 -0.20
N GLY A 177 7.45 -0.09 -1.20
CA GLY A 177 7.35 -1.53 -1.45
C GLY A 177 8.54 -2.26 -0.84
N THR A 178 9.66 -2.31 -1.55
CA THR A 178 10.96 -2.72 -0.96
C THR A 178 11.85 -1.50 -0.73
N ASP A 179 12.97 -1.69 -0.04
CA ASP A 179 13.94 -0.62 0.23
C ASP A 179 14.54 -0.02 -1.07
N THR A 180 14.37 -0.70 -2.22
CA THR A 180 14.95 -0.32 -3.52
C THR A 180 13.92 -0.19 -4.65
N ALA A 181 12.68 -0.62 -4.46
CA ALA A 181 11.63 -0.58 -5.48
C ALA A 181 10.29 -0.12 -4.87
N PRO A 182 9.95 1.18 -4.96
CA PRO A 182 8.63 1.66 -4.62
C PRO A 182 7.60 1.25 -5.68
N VAL A 183 6.33 1.19 -5.28
CA VAL A 183 5.20 0.99 -6.20
C VAL A 183 4.67 2.37 -6.61
N ARG A 184 4.62 2.62 -7.92
CA ARG A 184 4.08 3.86 -8.51
C ARG A 184 2.59 3.75 -8.73
N ILE A 185 1.84 4.74 -8.25
CA ILE A 185 0.45 4.99 -8.64
C ILE A 185 0.44 6.29 -9.46
N ASP A 186 -0.08 6.21 -10.68
CA ASP A 186 -0.27 7.37 -11.57
C ASP A 186 -1.63 7.19 -12.25
N THR A 187 -2.57 8.08 -11.93
CA THR A 187 -3.92 8.04 -12.49
C THR A 187 -4.45 9.43 -12.76
N ASP A 188 -5.17 9.57 -13.87
CA ASP A 188 -5.92 10.77 -14.24
C ASP A 188 -7.41 10.50 -14.10
N ILE A 189 -8.07 11.28 -13.26
CA ILE A 189 -9.49 11.13 -12.93
C ILE A 189 -10.24 12.36 -13.40
N ALA A 190 -11.22 12.16 -14.28
CA ALA A 190 -12.15 13.20 -14.69
C ALA A 190 -13.47 13.09 -13.90
N ALA A 191 -14.02 14.22 -13.47
CA ALA A 191 -15.36 14.25 -12.92
C ALA A 191 -16.41 14.03 -14.01
N LEU A 192 -17.51 13.36 -13.67
CA LEU A 192 -18.68 13.29 -14.54
C LEU A 192 -19.43 14.61 -14.51
N LYS A 193 -20.08 14.96 -15.63
CA LYS A 193 -20.97 16.11 -15.69
C LYS A 193 -22.23 15.78 -14.88
N THR A 194 -22.30 16.27 -13.65
CA THR A 194 -23.46 16.11 -12.77
C THR A 194 -24.28 17.40 -12.74
N PRO A 195 -25.62 17.33 -12.80
CA PRO A 195 -26.48 18.51 -12.63
C PRO A 195 -26.32 19.07 -11.20
N THR A 196 -26.30 20.38 -11.06
CA THR A 196 -26.06 21.10 -9.79
C THR A 196 -27.27 21.16 -8.86
N THR A 197 -28.30 20.36 -9.11
CA THR A 197 -29.53 20.35 -8.31
C THR A 197 -29.31 19.66 -6.95
N GLY A 198 -29.92 20.19 -5.88
CA GLY A 198 -29.86 19.63 -4.52
C GLY A 198 -29.35 20.61 -3.45
N THR A 199 -29.62 20.28 -2.18
CA THR A 199 -29.39 21.15 -1.01
C THR A 199 -28.00 20.90 -0.42
N ALA A 200 -27.13 21.92 -0.44
CA ALA A 200 -25.86 22.10 0.33
C ALA A 200 -24.81 20.98 0.31
N PRO A 201 -23.52 21.25 0.62
CA PRO A 201 -22.85 22.56 0.78
C PRO A 201 -22.54 23.21 -0.58
N ALA A 202 -22.39 24.54 -0.66
CA ALA A 202 -22.10 25.24 -1.93
C ALA A 202 -20.62 25.11 -2.37
N SER A 203 -19.72 24.92 -1.40
CA SER A 203 -18.28 24.76 -1.59
C SER A 203 -17.71 23.84 -0.49
N CYS A 204 -16.63 23.14 -0.81
CA CYS A 204 -15.84 22.35 0.14
C CYS A 204 -14.45 22.96 0.43
N ALA A 205 -14.13 24.08 -0.22
CA ALA A 205 -12.87 24.80 -0.06
C ALA A 205 -12.81 25.55 1.28
#